data_AF-A0A964RTK5-F1
#
_entry.id   AF-A0A964RTK5-F1
#
_cell.length_a   1.000
_cell.length_b   1.000
_cell.length_c   1.000
_cell.angle_alpha   90.00
_cell.angle_beta   90.00
_cell.angle_gamma   90.00
#
_symmetry.space_group_name_H-M   'P 1'
#
loop_
_entity.id
_entity.type
_entity.pdbx_description
1 polymer ?
#
loop_
_entity_poly.entity_id
_entity_poly.type
_entity_poly.pdbx_seq_one_letter_code
_entity_poly.pdbx_strand_id
1 'polypeptide(L)'
;MDYTVLENDFNCACDEVIVNLTEQYKLNYQSGGPGKLEAFLELIRQEFEKVVAAFVSKNDLEKDLQGMSLIQNIAKKYAKSCLDKYSKIV
;
A
#
# COMPACT_ATOMS: atom_id res chain seq x y z
N MET A 1 -10.61 0.91 22.07
CA MET A 1 -10.17 0.29 20.81
C MET A 1 -8.76 -0.21 21.02
N ASP A 2 -8.48 -1.46 20.69
CA ASP A 2 -7.13 -2.01 20.78
C ASP A 2 -6.40 -1.75 19.45
N TYR A 3 -5.53 -0.75 19.44
CA TYR A 3 -4.82 -0.34 18.23
C TYR A 3 -3.75 -1.34 17.81
N THR A 4 -3.34 -2.27 18.67
CA THR A 4 -2.35 -3.31 18.32
C THR A 4 -2.96 -4.35 17.39
N VAL A 5 -4.22 -4.75 17.63
CA VAL A 5 -4.94 -5.64 16.71
C VAL A 5 -5.22 -4.93 15.38
N LEU A 6 -5.64 -3.67 15.44
CA LEU A 6 -5.90 -2.85 14.25
C LEU A 6 -4.65 -2.68 13.38
N GLU A 7 -3.51 -2.42 14.00
CA GLU A 7 -2.21 -2.33 13.32
C GLU A 7 -1.83 -3.65 12.66
N ASN A 8 -1.95 -4.78 13.36
CA ASN A 8 -1.62 -6.09 12.82
C ASN A 8 -2.51 -6.47 11.62
N ASP A 9 -3.82 -6.26 11.73
CA ASP A 9 -4.76 -6.54 10.64
C ASP A 9 -4.46 -5.68 9.41
N PHE A 10 -4.06 -4.42 9.62
CA PHE A 10 -3.70 -3.53 8.52
C PHE A 10 -2.33 -3.87 7.91
N ASN A 11 -1.36 -4.31 8.71
CA ASN A 11 -0.08 -4.82 8.22
C ASN A 11 -0.31 -6.03 7.29
N CYS A 12 -1.16 -6.97 7.68
CA CYS A 12 -1.54 -8.10 6.83
C CYS A 12 -2.14 -7.65 5.49
N ALA A 13 -3.10 -6.71 5.52
CA ALA A 13 -3.69 -6.14 4.30
C ALA A 13 -2.64 -5.45 3.42
N CYS A 14 -1.68 -4.75 4.01
CA CYS A 14 -0.57 -4.13 3.28
C CYS A 14 0.35 -5.19 2.63
N ASP A 15 0.66 -6.29 3.32
CA ASP A 15 1.47 -7.38 2.78
C ASP A 15 0.79 -8.06 1.59
N GLU A 16 -0.53 -8.28 1.64
CA GLU A 16 -1.30 -8.80 0.49
C GLU A 16 -1.19 -7.88 -0.74
N VAL A 17 -1.29 -6.56 -0.54
CA VAL A 17 -1.09 -5.57 -1.62
C VAL A 17 0.31 -5.68 -2.22
N ILE A 18 1.34 -5.88 -1.40
CA ILE A 18 2.73 -6.01 -1.89
C ILE A 18 2.91 -7.26 -2.73
N VAL A 19 2.32 -8.39 -2.32
CA VAL A 19 2.35 -9.64 -3.08
C VAL A 19 1.70 -9.42 -4.45
N ASN A 20 0.51 -8.83 -4.48
CA ASN A 20 -0.22 -8.52 -5.72
C ASN A 20 0.58 -7.56 -6.62
N LEU A 21 1.12 -6.47 -6.07
CA LEU A 21 1.97 -5.53 -6.81
C LEU A 21 3.22 -6.20 -7.38
N THR A 22 3.83 -7.12 -6.64
CA THR A 22 5.00 -7.86 -7.12
C THR A 22 4.67 -8.77 -8.29
N GLU A 23 3.50 -9.42 -8.27
CA GLU A 23 3.02 -10.22 -9.38
C GLU A 23 2.69 -9.35 -10.61
N GLN A 24 1.93 -8.27 -10.40
CA GLN A 24 1.63 -7.26 -11.42
C GLN A 24 2.91 -6.75 -12.10
N TYR A 25 3.93 -6.42 -11.30
CA TYR A 25 5.22 -5.96 -11.81
C TYR A 25 5.84 -6.97 -12.77
N LYS A 26 5.97 -8.23 -12.34
CA LYS A 26 6.58 -9.30 -13.13
C LYS A 26 5.83 -9.56 -14.44
N LEU A 27 4.50 -9.55 -14.39
CA LEU A 27 3.66 -9.86 -15.55
C LEU A 27 3.60 -8.70 -16.56
N ASN A 28 3.47 -7.46 -16.08
CA ASN A 28 3.01 -6.35 -16.92
C ASN A 28 4.03 -5.22 -17.08
N TYR A 29 4.99 -5.08 -16.15
CA TYR A 29 5.83 -3.87 -16.04
C TYR A 29 7.34 -4.14 -16.12
N GLN A 30 7.81 -5.33 -15.74
CA GLN A 30 9.24 -5.67 -15.66
C GLN A 30 9.99 -5.46 -16.99
N SER A 31 9.37 -5.75 -18.14
CA SER A 31 9.98 -5.60 -19.47
C SER A 31 9.57 -4.33 -20.21
N GLY A 32 8.86 -3.41 -19.54
CA GLY A 32 8.15 -2.30 -20.19
C GLY A 32 8.94 -1.02 -20.46
N GLY A 33 10.19 -0.95 -20.01
CA GLY A 33 10.97 0.30 -20.05
C GLY A 33 10.47 1.37 -19.06
N PRO A 34 11.06 2.58 -19.09
CA PRO A 34 10.86 3.61 -18.06
C PRO A 34 9.41 4.09 -17.92
N GLY A 35 8.67 4.26 -19.03
CA GLY A 35 7.28 4.72 -18.96
C GLY A 35 6.32 3.72 -18.28
N LYS A 36 6.56 2.41 -18.43
CA LYS A 36 5.78 1.40 -17.68
C LYS A 36 6.16 1.40 -16.20
N LEU A 37 7.43 1.63 -15.87
CA LEU A 37 7.83 1.73 -14.48
C LEU A 37 7.16 2.94 -13.80
N GLU A 38 7.13 4.11 -14.43
CA GLU A 38 6.43 5.28 -13.88
C GLU A 38 4.95 4.98 -13.62
N ALA A 39 4.27 4.33 -14.56
CA ALA A 39 2.90 3.87 -14.39
C ALA A 39 2.75 2.87 -13.23
N PHE A 40 3.74 1.99 -13.03
CA PHE A 40 3.75 1.04 -11.91
C PHE A 40 3.96 1.75 -10.56
N LEU A 41 4.84 2.76 -10.50
CA LEU A 41 5.04 3.55 -9.28
C LEU A 41 3.78 4.33 -8.91
N GLU A 42 3.02 4.82 -9.89
CA GLU A 42 1.71 5.43 -9.65
C GLU A 42 0.69 4.39 -9.16
N LEU A 43 0.67 3.20 -9.75
CA LEU A 43 -0.19 2.10 -9.31
C LEU A 43 0.06 1.73 -7.84
N ILE A 44 1.33 1.66 -7.40
CA ILE A 44 1.68 1.40 -5.99
C ILE A 44 0.94 2.41 -5.07
N ARG A 45 0.98 3.70 -5.39
CA ARG A 45 0.33 4.74 -4.56
C ARG A 45 -1.19 4.50 -4.50
N GLN A 46 -1.82 4.28 -5.65
CA GLN A 46 -3.26 4.06 -5.74
C GLN A 46 -3.71 2.81 -4.97
N GLU A 47 -2.96 1.71 -5.02
CA GLU A 47 -3.33 0.48 -4.31
C GLU A 47 -3.29 0.67 -2.79
N PHE A 48 -2.28 1.36 -2.26
CA PHE A 48 -2.23 1.67 -0.83
C PHE A 48 -3.32 2.67 -0.41
N GLU A 49 -3.67 3.66 -1.24
CA GLU A 49 -4.81 4.55 -0.98
C GLU A 49 -6.14 3.79 -0.92
N LYS A 50 -6.36 2.84 -1.83
CA LYS A 50 -7.54 1.96 -1.82
C LYS A 50 -7.58 1.09 -0.57
N VAL A 51 -6.45 0.49 -0.17
CA VAL A 51 -6.41 -0.36 1.03
C VAL A 51 -6.70 0.45 2.29
N VAL A 52 -6.20 1.68 2.39
CA VAL A 52 -6.54 2.60 3.50
C VAL A 52 -8.03 2.91 3.51
N ALA A 53 -8.60 3.32 2.38
CA ALA A 53 -10.02 3.68 2.29
C ALA A 53 -10.92 2.48 2.64
N ALA A 54 -10.61 1.30 2.10
CA ALA A 54 -11.35 0.07 2.38
C ALA A 54 -11.24 -0.34 3.85
N PHE A 55 -10.05 -0.24 4.44
CA PHE A 55 -9.84 -0.62 5.84
C PHE A 55 -10.49 0.37 6.82
N VAL A 56 -10.42 1.68 6.52
CA VAL A 56 -11.10 2.73 7.31
C VAL A 56 -12.61 2.51 7.30
N SER A 57 -13.19 2.28 6.11
CA SER A 57 -14.63 2.02 5.99
C SER A 57 -15.04 0.71 6.68
N LYS A 58 -14.25 -0.37 6.52
CA LYS A 58 -14.54 -1.68 7.13
C LYS A 58 -14.52 -1.66 8.66
N ASN A 59 -13.69 -0.81 9.26
CA ASN A 59 -13.49 -0.75 10.72
C ASN A 59 -14.15 0.49 11.38
N ASP A 60 -15.01 1.21 10.65
CA ASP A 60 -15.70 2.43 11.13
C ASP A 60 -14.73 3.51 11.68
N LEU A 61 -13.54 3.60 11.09
CA LEU A 61 -12.47 4.52 11.56
C LEU A 61 -12.68 5.97 11.09
N GLU A 62 -13.75 6.26 10.33
CA GLU A 62 -13.99 7.58 9.73
C GLU A 62 -14.08 8.71 10.77
N LYS A 63 -14.50 8.37 12.00
CA LYS A 63 -14.60 9.31 13.12
C LYS A 63 -13.45 9.15 14.13
N ASP A 64 -12.60 8.16 13.95
CA ASP A 64 -11.44 7.90 14.80
C ASP A 64 -10.17 8.49 14.18
N LEU A 65 -9.87 9.73 14.57
CA LEU A 65 -8.68 10.44 14.09
C LEU A 65 -7.36 9.73 14.47
N GLN A 66 -7.33 8.99 15.59
CA GLN A 66 -6.12 8.28 16.01
C GLN A 66 -5.94 7.00 15.19
N GLY A 67 -6.98 6.18 15.07
CA GLY A 67 -6.97 5.01 14.20
C GLY A 67 -6.66 5.38 12.76
N MET A 68 -7.31 6.41 12.22
CA MET A 68 -7.06 6.89 10.85
C MET A 68 -5.61 7.36 10.64
N SER A 69 -5.06 8.12 11.60
CA SER A 69 -3.65 8.56 11.55
C SER A 69 -2.68 7.38 11.58
N LEU A 70 -2.95 6.38 12.43
CA LEU A 70 -2.16 5.15 12.53
C LEU A 70 -2.15 4.40 11.20
N ILE A 71 -3.33 4.11 10.64
CA ILE A 71 -3.49 3.40 9.36
C ILE A 71 -2.80 4.15 8.22
N GLN A 72 -2.97 5.47 8.14
CA GLN A 72 -2.29 6.28 7.11
C GLN A 72 -0.76 6.25 7.25
N ASN A 73 -0.23 6.27 8.48
CA ASN A 73 1.20 6.22 8.70
C ASN A 73 1.80 4.85 8.32
N ILE A 74 1.09 3.76 8.62
CA ILE A 74 1.50 2.42 8.23
C ILE A 74 1.49 2.32 6.69
N ALA A 75 0.40 2.72 6.03
CA ALA A 75 0.29 2.67 4.58
C ALA A 75 1.41 3.47 3.88
N LYS A 76 1.71 4.67 4.38
CA LYS A 76 2.82 5.50 3.88
C LYS A 76 4.18 4.82 4.01
N LYS A 77 4.44 4.11 5.11
CA LYS A 77 5.70 3.37 5.31
C LYS A 77 5.83 2.24 4.27
N TYR A 78 4.77 1.45 4.09
CA TYR A 78 4.77 0.35 3.11
C TYR A 78 4.84 0.86 1.66
N ALA A 79 4.06 1.88 1.31
CA ALA A 79 4.11 2.51 0.00
C ALA A 79 5.51 3.05 -0.30
N LYS A 80 6.15 3.74 0.66
CA LYS A 80 7.52 4.24 0.53
C LYS A 80 8.53 3.09 0.35
N SER A 81 8.39 2.01 1.11
CA SER A 81 9.27 0.84 0.98
C SER A 81 9.14 0.18 -0.40
N CYS A 82 7.91 0.05 -0.91
CA CYS A 82 7.68 -0.45 -2.27
C CYS A 82 8.27 0.47 -3.32
N LEU A 83 7.99 1.76 -3.24
CA LEU A 83 8.52 2.75 -4.18
C LEU A 83 10.05 2.71 -4.22
N ASP A 84 10.71 2.70 -3.05
CA ASP A 84 12.18 2.65 -2.95
C ASP A 84 12.75 1.34 -3.55
N LYS A 85 12.07 0.21 -3.33
CA LYS A 85 12.46 -1.08 -3.89
C LYS A 85 12.40 -1.07 -5.42
N TYR A 86 11.30 -0.57 -6.00
CA TYR A 86 11.09 -0.59 -7.44
C TYR A 86 11.78 0.57 -8.18
N SER A 87 12.01 1.71 -7.53
CA SER A 87 12.76 2.83 -8.11
C SER A 87 14.24 2.51 -8.31
N LYS A 88 14.80 1.57 -7.54
CA LYS A 88 16.19 1.10 -7.68
C LYS A 88 16.39 0.11 -8.83
N ILE A 89 15.32 -0.29 -9.51
CA ILE A 89 15.38 -1.19 -10.68
C ILE A 89 15.68 -0.40 -11.98
N VAL A 90 15.65 0.94 -11.92
CA VAL A 90 16.14 1.85 -12.97
C VAL A 90 17.64 1.97 -12.96
#